data_AF-A0AAD8MG72-F1
#
_entry.id   AF-A0AAD8MG72-F1
#
_cell.length_a   1.000
_cell.length_b   1.000
_cell.length_c   1.000
_cell.angle_alpha   90.00
_cell.angle_beta   90.00
_cell.angle_gamma   90.00
#
_symmetry.space_group_name_H-M   'P 1'
#
loop_
_entity.id
_entity.type
_entity.pdbx_description
1 polymer ?
#
loop_
_entity_poly.entity_id
_entity_poly.type
_entity_poly.pdbx_seq_one_letter_code
_entity_poly.pdbx_strand_id
1 'polypeptide(L)'
;MEATKFLLLFITLNIFSSCIEAADSFGFSIDLIHRDSMFSPYFNPSNTRYDNLRNSIRHSMARSTHLFTPNYLASSSETIQSPLTAVPAEYLMKISVGTPPLDLLAVADTGSDLVWTQCEPCTNCYQQDAPLFNPKHSSTYKNQPCQSNACQSLPSTSCDGNKCTYQVSYGDKSFSTGDLSSESFTFESTSGTPVVIPNIAFGCGHSNGGKFEKYTNGIVGLGNGQLSIVNQLSDTINGKFSYCLVPVGANMTSKVSFGSNAVVSGPGVQTTPFYTREDTDTFYYLNLESVSVGNANVKFDTDDYAEKASVGNGNIIIDSGTTITFVPSEFYQQLEDEFKSSLSLTPIETQGSVFSLCYEKEDGYEDKVPTVTFHFTGADVELGVSNTLLEVQEGVICLSMVPATDELGAIFGNLQQMNYLVGYDLVSKTVSFKKSDCTQL
;
A
#
# COMPACT_ATOMS: atom_id res chain seq x y z
N MET A 1 81.02 -41.60 4.20
CA MET A 1 80.51 -40.90 5.38
C MET A 1 79.90 -39.60 4.89
N GLU A 2 78.69 -39.65 4.35
CA GLU A 2 77.92 -38.47 3.96
C GLU A 2 76.46 -38.75 4.27
N ALA A 3 75.90 -37.91 5.13
CA ALA A 3 74.55 -38.01 5.67
C ALA A 3 73.58 -37.25 4.77
N THR A 4 72.63 -37.96 4.17
CA THR A 4 71.54 -37.37 3.39
C THR A 4 70.52 -36.74 4.36
N LYS A 5 70.49 -35.41 4.44
CA LYS A 5 69.46 -34.66 5.16
C LYS A 5 68.22 -34.50 4.26
N PHE A 6 67.10 -35.09 4.66
CA PHE A 6 65.78 -34.78 4.11
C PHE A 6 65.29 -33.45 4.69
N LEU A 7 65.05 -32.46 3.83
CA LEU A 7 64.44 -31.18 4.17
C LEU A 7 62.91 -31.31 4.02
N LEU A 8 62.19 -31.30 5.14
CA LEU A 8 60.72 -31.24 5.16
C LEU A 8 60.27 -29.81 4.83
N LEU A 9 59.69 -29.62 3.65
CA LEU A 9 59.08 -28.36 3.22
C LEU A 9 57.66 -28.28 3.81
N PHE A 10 57.46 -27.49 4.87
CA PHE A 10 56.12 -27.16 5.37
C PHE A 10 55.47 -26.14 4.43
N ILE A 11 54.49 -26.59 3.64
CA ILE A 11 53.61 -25.69 2.87
C ILE A 11 52.53 -25.18 3.83
N THR A 12 52.66 -23.95 4.30
CA THR A 12 51.59 -23.25 5.00
C THR A 12 50.52 -22.86 3.98
N LEU A 13 49.39 -23.58 3.99
CA LEU A 13 48.20 -23.23 3.23
C LEU A 13 47.60 -21.96 3.86
N ASN A 14 47.85 -20.80 3.25
CA ASN A 14 47.12 -19.57 3.58
C ASN A 14 45.69 -19.74 3.08
N ILE A 15 44.79 -20.16 3.98
CA ILE A 15 43.36 -20.06 3.76
C ILE A 15 43.05 -18.56 3.82
N PHE A 16 42.97 -17.93 2.66
CA PHE A 16 42.24 -16.67 2.53
C PHE A 16 40.79 -16.98 2.87
N SER A 17 40.45 -16.84 4.15
CA SER A 17 39.06 -16.66 4.58
C SER A 17 38.63 -15.33 3.97
N SER A 18 38.09 -15.38 2.76
CA SER A 18 37.25 -14.31 2.25
C SER A 18 36.08 -14.22 3.20
N CYS A 19 36.18 -13.31 4.18
CA CYS A 19 35.00 -12.69 4.75
C CYS A 19 34.23 -12.16 3.54
N ILE A 20 33.16 -12.86 3.18
CA ILE A 20 32.05 -12.23 2.49
C ILE A 20 31.58 -11.21 3.52
N GLU A 21 32.08 -9.99 3.43
CA GLU A 21 31.34 -8.84 3.94
C GLU A 21 29.96 -9.01 3.32
N ALA A 22 28.97 -9.30 4.16
CA ALA A 22 27.58 -9.17 3.75
C ALA A 22 27.50 -7.78 3.13
N ALA A 23 27.25 -7.73 1.81
CA ALA A 23 27.09 -6.47 1.11
C ALA A 23 26.16 -5.62 1.98
N ASP A 24 26.65 -4.46 2.41
CA ASP A 24 25.93 -3.53 3.27
C ASP A 24 24.51 -3.45 2.71
N SER A 25 23.55 -4.00 3.46
CA SER A 25 22.24 -4.32 2.87
C SER A 25 21.62 -3.01 2.42
N PHE A 26 21.45 -2.83 1.11
CA PHE A 26 20.96 -1.57 0.56
C PHE A 26 19.55 -1.30 1.05
N GLY A 27 19.30 -0.05 1.45
CA GLY A 27 17.99 0.38 1.93
C GLY A 27 17.90 1.90 1.96
N PHE A 28 16.69 2.39 1.78
CA PHE A 28 16.40 3.82 1.79
C PHE A 28 14.98 4.06 2.24
N SER A 29 14.73 5.27 2.73
CA SER A 29 13.41 5.71 3.18
C SER A 29 13.06 7.03 2.49
N ILE A 30 11.78 7.24 2.22
CA ILE A 30 11.22 8.46 1.65
C ILE A 30 9.98 8.89 2.43
N ASP A 31 9.63 10.17 2.30
CA ASP A 31 8.39 10.69 2.87
C ASP A 31 7.16 10.15 2.14
N LEU A 32 6.18 9.76 2.93
CA LEU A 32 4.84 9.40 2.50
C LEU A 32 3.87 10.49 2.97
N ILE A 33 3.37 11.27 2.04
CA ILE A 33 2.63 12.51 2.31
C ILE A 33 1.14 12.20 2.32
N HIS A 34 0.49 12.32 3.48
CA HIS A 34 -0.97 12.22 3.53
C HIS A 34 -1.59 13.34 2.70
N ARG A 35 -2.58 12.99 1.87
CA ARG A 35 -3.18 13.87 0.85
C ARG A 35 -3.69 15.19 1.44
N ASP A 36 -4.28 15.15 2.62
CA ASP A 36 -4.85 16.33 3.28
C ASP A 36 -3.92 16.97 4.34
N SER A 37 -2.66 16.54 4.41
CA SER A 37 -1.65 17.16 5.29
C SER A 37 -1.14 18.48 4.74
N MET A 38 -0.58 19.36 5.60
CA MET A 38 -0.01 20.64 5.16
C MET A 38 1.23 20.53 4.26
N PHE A 39 1.78 19.33 4.09
CA PHE A 39 2.89 19.04 3.16
C PHE A 39 2.41 18.68 1.76
N SER A 40 1.10 18.49 1.58
CA SER A 40 0.48 18.16 0.31
C SER A 40 0.04 19.42 -0.44
N PRO A 41 0.18 19.48 -1.77
CA PRO A 41 -0.39 20.56 -2.57
C PRO A 41 -1.92 20.56 -2.58
N TYR A 42 -2.57 19.48 -2.13
CA TYR A 42 -4.02 19.42 -1.92
C TYR A 42 -4.47 20.03 -0.60
N PHE A 43 -3.56 20.45 0.27
CA PHE A 43 -3.91 21.08 1.53
C PHE A 43 -4.78 22.32 1.32
N ASN A 44 -5.97 22.29 1.89
CA ASN A 44 -6.86 23.44 1.93
C ASN A 44 -6.88 24.01 3.36
N PRO A 45 -6.28 25.18 3.63
CA PRO A 45 -6.26 25.76 4.97
C PRO A 45 -7.65 26.19 5.47
N SER A 46 -8.66 26.25 4.59
CA SER A 46 -10.05 26.51 4.98
C SER A 46 -10.79 25.26 5.46
N ASN A 47 -10.27 24.06 5.19
CA ASN A 47 -10.86 22.82 5.69
C ASN A 47 -10.51 22.65 7.17
N THR A 48 -11.50 22.23 7.95
CA THR A 48 -11.26 21.72 9.30
C THR A 48 -10.69 20.30 9.25
N ARG A 49 -10.19 19.81 10.39
CA ARG A 49 -9.77 18.40 10.51
C ARG A 49 -10.91 17.42 10.16
N TYR A 50 -12.16 17.78 10.44
CA TYR A 50 -13.33 16.96 10.15
C TYR A 50 -13.69 16.97 8.66
N ASP A 51 -13.49 18.10 7.97
CA ASP A 51 -13.68 18.18 6.53
C ASP A 51 -12.68 17.27 5.79
N ASN A 52 -11.41 17.32 6.19
CA ASN A 52 -10.36 16.45 5.67
C ASN A 52 -10.69 14.98 5.95
N LEU A 53 -11.08 14.65 7.19
CA LEU A 53 -11.48 13.30 7.53
C LEU A 53 -12.69 12.82 6.70
N ARG A 54 -13.70 13.67 6.48
CA ARG A 54 -14.87 13.36 5.65
C ARG A 54 -14.46 13.10 4.19
N ASN A 55 -13.47 13.84 3.68
CA ASN A 55 -12.90 13.59 2.36
C ASN A 55 -12.25 12.20 2.33
N SER A 56 -11.35 11.88 3.26
CA SER A 56 -10.69 10.57 3.37
C SER A 56 -11.69 9.40 3.53
N ILE A 57 -12.80 9.60 4.25
CA ILE A 57 -13.87 8.60 4.36
C ILE A 57 -14.59 8.41 3.01
N ARG A 58 -14.99 9.51 2.36
CA ARG A 58 -15.65 9.45 1.05
C ARG A 58 -14.76 8.73 0.03
N HIS A 59 -13.46 8.98 0.11
CA HIS A 59 -12.46 8.33 -0.71
C HIS A 59 -12.37 6.83 -0.43
N SER A 60 -12.32 6.46 0.85
CA SER A 60 -12.34 5.08 1.30
C SER A 60 -13.58 4.31 0.82
N MET A 61 -14.77 4.92 0.89
CA MET A 61 -16.02 4.31 0.40
C MET A 61 -16.00 4.11 -1.12
N ALA A 62 -15.46 5.08 -1.86
CA ALA A 62 -15.26 4.91 -3.29
C ALA A 62 -14.29 3.76 -3.53
N ARG A 63 -13.15 3.72 -2.84
CA ARG A 63 -12.13 2.68 -3.03
C ARG A 63 -12.66 1.27 -2.76
N SER A 64 -13.38 1.07 -1.65
CA SER A 64 -13.95 -0.23 -1.31
C SER A 64 -14.97 -0.73 -2.33
N THR A 65 -15.83 0.16 -2.83
CA THR A 65 -16.84 -0.21 -3.85
C THR A 65 -16.17 -0.80 -5.09
N HIS A 66 -15.08 -0.18 -5.52
CA HIS A 66 -14.40 -0.55 -6.76
C HIS A 66 -13.54 -1.80 -6.63
N LEU A 67 -12.94 -2.04 -5.45
CA LEU A 67 -12.15 -3.24 -5.15
C LEU A 67 -12.91 -4.56 -5.41
N PHE A 68 -14.24 -4.54 -5.34
CA PHE A 68 -15.07 -5.75 -5.42
C PHE A 68 -16.23 -5.66 -6.45
N THR A 69 -16.23 -4.66 -7.34
CA THR A 69 -17.31 -4.53 -8.35
C THR A 69 -17.28 -5.67 -9.41
N PRO A 70 -18.39 -6.38 -9.70
CA PRO A 70 -18.43 -7.60 -10.54
C PRO A 70 -18.18 -7.45 -12.05
N ASN A 71 -17.92 -6.26 -12.61
CA ASN A 71 -17.48 -6.14 -14.01
C ASN A 71 -16.15 -6.87 -14.29
N TYR A 72 -15.53 -7.37 -13.22
CA TYR A 72 -14.37 -8.22 -13.18
C TYR A 72 -14.65 -9.72 -13.37
N LEU A 73 -15.85 -10.22 -13.05
CA LEU A 73 -16.17 -11.66 -13.09
C LEU A 73 -16.95 -12.11 -14.34
N ALA A 74 -17.50 -11.17 -15.12
CA ALA A 74 -18.22 -11.50 -16.34
C ALA A 74 -18.28 -10.32 -17.33
N SER A 75 -17.20 -10.01 -18.06
CA SER A 75 -17.39 -9.51 -19.44
C SER A 75 -16.18 -9.73 -20.33
N SER A 76 -16.43 -10.45 -21.42
CA SER A 76 -15.56 -10.69 -22.56
C SER A 76 -15.42 -9.44 -23.43
N SER A 77 -14.50 -8.54 -23.08
CA SER A 77 -14.12 -7.39 -23.93
C SER A 77 -12.75 -6.84 -23.53
N GLU A 78 -11.70 -7.30 -24.22
CA GLU A 78 -10.37 -6.69 -24.56
C GLU A 78 -9.67 -5.65 -23.65
N THR A 79 -10.08 -5.40 -22.41
CA THR A 79 -9.42 -4.46 -21.48
C THR A 79 -9.51 -4.94 -20.05
N ILE A 80 -8.36 -5.16 -19.39
CA ILE A 80 -8.28 -5.51 -17.97
C ILE A 80 -8.11 -4.25 -17.12
N GLN A 81 -8.90 -4.19 -16.07
CA GLN A 81 -9.04 -3.06 -15.17
C GLN A 81 -8.25 -3.39 -13.90
N SER A 82 -7.37 -2.52 -13.39
CA SER A 82 -6.98 -2.55 -11.99
C SER A 82 -8.25 -2.38 -11.13
N PRO A 83 -8.42 -3.16 -10.05
CA PRO A 83 -9.60 -3.10 -9.17
C PRO A 83 -9.67 -1.79 -8.37
N LEU A 84 -8.65 -0.95 -8.43
CA LEU A 84 -8.55 0.25 -7.62
C LEU A 84 -9.10 1.50 -8.27
N THR A 85 -9.56 2.43 -7.46
CA THR A 85 -9.76 3.81 -7.88
C THR A 85 -8.43 4.51 -8.05
N ALA A 86 -8.16 5.07 -9.23
CA ALA A 86 -7.03 5.97 -9.47
C ALA A 86 -6.99 7.14 -8.49
N VAL A 87 -8.18 7.67 -8.19
CA VAL A 87 -8.39 8.65 -7.14
C VAL A 87 -9.69 8.26 -6.44
N PRO A 88 -9.66 8.13 -5.11
CA PRO A 88 -8.72 8.89 -4.27
C PRO A 88 -7.88 7.96 -3.39
N ALA A 89 -6.58 7.94 -3.65
CA ALA A 89 -5.62 7.35 -2.74
C ALA A 89 -5.20 8.37 -1.68
N GLU A 90 -4.93 7.88 -0.47
CA GLU A 90 -4.71 8.71 0.71
C GLU A 90 -3.27 9.23 0.85
N TYR A 91 -2.31 8.59 0.18
CA TYR A 91 -0.90 8.89 0.33
C TYR A 91 -0.20 9.15 -1.00
N LEU A 92 0.62 10.19 -0.99
CA LEU A 92 1.43 10.64 -2.13
C LEU A 92 2.91 10.44 -1.82
N MET A 93 3.70 10.15 -2.84
CA MET A 93 5.15 10.07 -2.77
C MET A 93 5.80 10.88 -3.89
N LYS A 94 6.90 11.53 -3.56
CA LYS A 94 7.71 12.25 -4.55
C LYS A 94 8.68 11.28 -5.21
N ILE A 95 8.72 11.33 -6.53
CA ILE A 95 9.65 10.58 -7.37
C ILE A 95 10.18 11.51 -8.45
N SER A 96 11.36 11.24 -8.98
CA SER A 96 11.81 11.88 -10.22
C SER A 96 12.01 10.83 -11.31
N VAL A 97 11.70 11.18 -12.56
CA VAL A 97 11.76 10.27 -13.71
C VAL A 97 12.64 10.88 -14.79
N GLY A 98 13.58 10.09 -15.33
CA GLY A 98 14.40 10.47 -16.48
C GLY A 98 15.80 10.98 -16.17
N THR A 99 16.56 11.19 -17.25
CA THR A 99 17.89 11.82 -17.22
C THR A 99 17.98 12.92 -18.28
N PRO A 100 17.85 14.21 -17.91
CA PRO A 100 17.78 14.74 -16.53
C PRO A 100 16.47 14.41 -15.79
N PRO A 101 16.48 14.38 -14.44
CA PRO A 101 15.31 14.02 -13.64
C PRO A 101 14.20 15.07 -13.73
N LEU A 102 12.96 14.61 -13.88
CA LEU A 102 11.73 15.40 -13.77
C LEU A 102 10.99 15.00 -12.49
N ASP A 103 10.80 15.95 -11.58
CA ASP A 103 10.09 15.72 -10.32
C ASP A 103 8.58 15.59 -10.53
N LEU A 104 8.00 14.56 -9.92
CA LEU A 104 6.60 14.20 -10.01
C LEU A 104 6.07 13.81 -8.63
N LEU A 105 4.79 14.08 -8.40
CA LEU A 105 4.07 13.63 -7.21
C LEU A 105 3.10 12.53 -7.64
N ALA A 106 3.35 11.31 -7.18
CA ALA A 106 2.57 10.14 -7.55
C ALA A 106 1.83 9.56 -6.34
N VAL A 107 0.73 8.87 -6.60
CA VAL A 107 0.01 8.10 -5.59
C VAL A 107 0.84 6.87 -5.20
N ALA A 108 0.99 6.62 -3.90
CA ALA A 108 1.61 5.39 -3.38
C ALA A 108 0.53 4.37 -3.04
N ASP A 109 0.58 3.18 -3.64
CA ASP A 109 -0.63 2.33 -3.72
C ASP A 109 -0.39 0.84 -3.53
N THR A 110 -0.78 0.28 -2.37
CA THR A 110 -0.64 -1.15 -2.06
C THR A 110 -1.61 -2.07 -2.79
N GLY A 111 -2.58 -1.54 -3.54
CA GLY A 111 -3.52 -2.37 -4.32
C GLY A 111 -3.36 -2.25 -5.83
N SER A 112 -2.28 -1.65 -6.34
CA SER A 112 -1.94 -1.68 -7.76
C SER A 112 -0.46 -1.99 -7.98
N ASP A 113 -0.15 -2.52 -9.16
CA ASP A 113 1.21 -2.93 -9.50
C ASP A 113 1.91 -1.93 -10.41
N LEU A 114 1.29 -1.50 -11.52
CA LEU A 114 1.98 -0.71 -12.52
C LEU A 114 2.39 0.68 -12.00
N VAL A 115 3.69 0.96 -12.02
CA VAL A 115 4.22 2.33 -11.95
C VAL A 115 3.99 3.03 -13.30
N TRP A 116 3.37 4.21 -13.33
CA TRP A 116 3.17 4.96 -14.58
C TRP A 116 3.05 6.47 -14.35
N THR A 117 3.28 7.25 -15.41
CA THR A 117 3.09 8.71 -15.45
C THR A 117 2.58 9.18 -16.81
N GLN A 118 2.10 10.42 -16.92
CA GLN A 118 1.66 11.01 -18.19
C GLN A 118 2.87 11.46 -19.04
N CYS A 119 2.85 11.08 -20.32
CA CYS A 119 3.96 11.28 -21.26
C CYS A 119 3.58 12.09 -22.51
N GLU A 120 4.57 12.77 -23.08
CA GLU A 120 4.46 13.38 -24.41
C GLU A 120 4.75 12.37 -25.54
N PRO A 121 4.03 12.43 -26.68
CA PRO A 121 2.85 13.26 -26.92
C PRO A 121 1.65 12.71 -26.14
N CYS A 122 0.83 13.60 -25.57
CA CYS A 122 -0.44 13.16 -25.00
C CYS A 122 -1.61 13.48 -25.94
N THR A 123 -2.40 12.45 -26.26
CA THR A 123 -3.58 12.56 -27.11
C THR A 123 -4.84 12.93 -26.34
N ASN A 124 -5.00 12.38 -25.13
CA ASN A 124 -6.12 12.67 -24.23
C ASN A 124 -5.66 12.47 -22.78
N CYS A 125 -5.24 13.56 -22.12
CA CYS A 125 -4.73 13.58 -20.75
C CYS A 125 -5.58 14.49 -19.88
N TYR A 126 -5.68 14.15 -18.60
CA TYR A 126 -6.11 15.10 -17.60
C TYR A 126 -5.02 16.18 -17.40
N GLN A 127 -5.46 17.39 -17.07
CA GLN A 127 -4.54 18.48 -16.80
C GLN A 127 -3.75 18.20 -15.52
N GLN A 128 -2.43 18.35 -15.57
CA GLN A 128 -1.55 18.31 -14.40
C GLN A 128 -0.66 19.56 -14.32
N ASP A 129 -0.28 19.95 -13.10
CA ASP A 129 0.54 21.15 -12.85
C ASP A 129 2.02 20.87 -13.15
N ALA A 130 2.52 19.65 -12.90
CA ALA A 130 3.86 19.25 -13.31
C ALA A 130 3.93 19.03 -14.82
N PRO A 131 5.07 19.33 -15.50
CA PRO A 131 5.25 19.00 -16.91
C PRO A 131 5.01 17.52 -17.21
N LEU A 132 4.54 17.21 -18.42
CA LEU A 132 4.47 15.83 -18.88
C LEU A 132 5.89 15.30 -19.11
N PHE A 133 6.12 14.02 -18.83
CA PHE A 133 7.41 13.41 -19.11
C PHE A 133 7.64 13.31 -20.62
N ASN A 134 8.73 13.88 -21.13
CA ASN A 134 9.08 13.78 -22.54
C ASN A 134 10.12 12.67 -22.76
N PRO A 135 9.74 11.50 -23.29
CA PRO A 135 10.66 10.39 -23.48
C PRO A 135 11.81 10.70 -24.46
N LYS A 136 11.65 11.69 -25.35
CA LYS A 136 12.71 12.09 -26.30
C LYS A 136 13.81 12.93 -25.65
N HIS A 137 13.55 13.50 -24.48
CA HIS A 137 14.51 14.34 -23.76
C HIS A 137 15.27 13.59 -22.67
N SER A 138 14.88 12.35 -22.36
CA SER A 138 15.60 11.51 -21.43
C SER A 138 16.62 10.64 -22.15
N SER A 139 17.86 10.66 -21.68
CA SER A 139 18.94 9.80 -22.21
C SER A 139 18.87 8.34 -21.74
N THR A 140 18.02 8.05 -20.75
CA THR A 140 17.89 6.71 -20.15
C THR A 140 16.57 6.01 -20.51
N TYR A 141 15.68 6.67 -21.24
CA TYR A 141 14.42 6.10 -21.73
C TYR A 141 14.66 4.98 -22.75
N LYS A 142 13.98 3.84 -22.57
CA LYS A 142 13.99 2.74 -23.54
C LYS A 142 12.61 2.08 -23.59
N ASN A 143 12.11 1.81 -24.78
CA ASN A 143 10.87 1.04 -24.95
C ASN A 143 11.09 -0.42 -24.50
N GLN A 144 10.08 -1.01 -23.85
CA GLN A 144 10.09 -2.45 -23.59
C GLN A 144 9.77 -3.22 -24.86
N PRO A 145 10.56 -4.27 -25.19
CA PRO A 145 10.23 -5.15 -26.29
C PRO A 145 9.01 -6.01 -25.94
N CYS A 146 8.22 -6.39 -26.94
CA CYS A 146 7.03 -7.22 -26.74
C CYS A 146 7.28 -8.57 -26.07
N GLN A 147 8.48 -9.13 -26.26
CA GLN A 147 8.87 -10.41 -25.65
C GLN A 147 9.52 -10.23 -24.27
N SER A 148 9.61 -9.00 -23.75
CA SER A 148 10.09 -8.78 -22.39
C SER A 148 9.15 -9.40 -21.36
N ASN A 149 9.72 -9.88 -20.25
CA ASN A 149 8.93 -10.35 -19.12
C ASN A 149 7.95 -9.26 -18.65
N ALA A 150 8.41 -8.00 -18.56
CA ALA A 150 7.58 -6.87 -18.16
C ALA A 150 6.33 -6.69 -19.04
N CYS A 151 6.45 -6.86 -20.36
CA CYS A 151 5.30 -6.79 -21.27
C CYS A 151 4.33 -7.96 -21.08
N GLN A 152 4.86 -9.15 -20.77
CA GLN A 152 4.06 -10.35 -20.54
C GLN A 152 3.39 -10.35 -19.15
N SER A 153 3.91 -9.56 -18.20
CA SER A 153 3.34 -9.41 -16.86
C SER A 153 2.01 -8.65 -16.85
N LEU A 154 1.76 -7.81 -17.87
CA LEU A 154 0.51 -7.08 -17.97
C LEU A 154 -0.48 -7.86 -18.83
N PRO A 155 -1.71 -8.07 -18.35
CA PRO A 155 -2.63 -8.93 -19.06
C PRO A 155 -3.35 -8.18 -20.22
N SER A 156 -3.22 -6.85 -20.30
CA SER A 156 -3.70 -6.02 -21.41
C SER A 156 -2.56 -5.27 -22.07
N THR A 157 -1.83 -5.99 -22.93
CA THR A 157 -0.76 -5.45 -23.75
C THR A 157 -0.99 -5.72 -25.23
N SER A 158 -0.42 -4.84 -26.04
CA SER A 158 -0.39 -4.99 -27.50
C SER A 158 0.99 -4.57 -28.02
N CYS A 159 1.22 -4.77 -29.31
CA CYS A 159 2.52 -4.59 -29.93
C CYS A 159 2.41 -3.72 -31.16
N ASP A 160 3.04 -2.54 -31.09
CA ASP A 160 3.31 -1.71 -32.26
C ASP A 160 4.72 -2.01 -32.77
N GLY A 161 4.80 -2.93 -33.75
CA GLY A 161 6.07 -3.54 -34.15
C GLY A 161 6.66 -4.35 -32.99
N ASN A 162 7.83 -3.93 -32.48
CA ASN A 162 8.45 -4.54 -31.30
C ASN A 162 8.24 -3.73 -30.02
N LYS A 163 7.47 -2.63 -30.05
CA LYS A 163 7.21 -1.78 -28.90
C LYS A 163 5.99 -2.30 -28.14
N CYS A 164 6.15 -2.63 -26.87
CA CYS A 164 5.05 -3.01 -26.00
C CYS A 164 4.20 -1.79 -25.64
N THR A 165 2.89 -1.88 -25.87
CA THR A 165 1.90 -0.90 -25.40
C THR A 165 1.05 -1.53 -24.32
N TYR A 166 0.65 -0.73 -23.33
CA TYR A 166 -0.18 -1.17 -22.22
C TYR A 166 -1.48 -0.39 -22.17
N GLN A 167 -2.49 -1.02 -21.58
CA GLN A 167 -3.68 -0.36 -21.10
C GLN A 167 -3.96 -0.85 -19.68
N VAL A 168 -4.13 0.09 -18.76
CA VAL A 168 -4.63 -0.17 -17.41
C VAL A 168 -5.87 0.68 -17.21
N SER A 169 -6.97 0.05 -16.82
CA SER A 169 -8.11 0.80 -16.26
C SER A 169 -8.05 0.72 -14.74
N TYR A 170 -8.88 1.47 -14.06
CA TYR A 170 -9.01 1.52 -12.61
C TYR A 170 -10.49 1.30 -12.31
N GLY A 171 -10.82 0.74 -11.16
CA GLY A 171 -12.19 0.44 -10.79
C GLY A 171 -13.09 1.69 -10.81
N ASP A 172 -12.56 2.89 -10.50
CA ASP A 172 -13.28 4.16 -10.69
C ASP A 172 -13.50 4.58 -12.16
N LYS A 173 -13.16 3.72 -13.11
CA LYS A 173 -13.14 3.94 -14.57
C LYS A 173 -12.09 4.93 -15.04
N SER A 174 -11.16 5.32 -14.16
CA SER A 174 -9.96 6.00 -14.61
C SER A 174 -9.10 5.03 -15.42
N PHE A 175 -8.20 5.55 -16.25
CA PHE A 175 -7.37 4.70 -17.08
C PHE A 175 -6.07 5.40 -17.46
N SER A 176 -5.11 4.59 -17.88
CA SER A 176 -3.87 5.01 -18.52
C SER A 176 -3.54 4.03 -19.65
N THR A 177 -3.25 4.57 -20.83
CA THR A 177 -2.86 3.81 -22.02
C THR A 177 -1.63 4.47 -22.64
N GLY A 178 -0.64 3.67 -23.00
CA GLY A 178 0.59 4.20 -23.59
C GLY A 178 1.64 3.13 -23.88
N ASP A 179 2.89 3.56 -23.89
CA ASP A 179 4.04 2.70 -24.14
C ASP A 179 4.54 2.10 -22.82
N LEU A 180 4.76 0.79 -22.77
CA LEU A 180 5.50 0.19 -21.67
C LEU A 180 6.99 0.35 -21.95
N SER A 181 7.70 0.97 -21.01
CA SER A 181 9.08 1.41 -21.19
C SER A 181 9.89 1.18 -19.93
N SER A 182 11.21 1.33 -20.00
CA SER A 182 12.07 1.46 -18.83
C SER A 182 12.69 2.84 -18.75
N GLU A 183 12.88 3.31 -17.51
CA GLU A 183 13.52 4.59 -17.22
C GLU A 183 14.30 4.52 -15.90
N SER A 184 15.16 5.51 -15.66
CA SER A 184 15.77 5.78 -14.37
C SER A 184 14.82 6.58 -13.49
N PHE A 185 14.58 6.08 -12.27
CA PHE A 185 13.83 6.80 -11.24
C PHE A 185 14.78 7.26 -10.14
N THR A 186 14.53 8.46 -9.62
CA THR A 186 15.23 9.02 -8.47
C THR A 186 14.28 9.13 -7.30
N PHE A 187 14.73 8.69 -6.13
CA PHE A 187 14.02 8.77 -4.86
C PHE A 187 14.78 9.69 -3.91
N GLU A 188 14.13 10.75 -3.44
CA GLU A 188 14.70 11.68 -2.46
C GLU A 188 14.73 11.03 -1.08
N SER A 189 15.86 10.41 -0.73
CA SER A 189 15.98 9.70 0.54
C SER A 189 15.96 10.66 1.72
N THR A 190 15.28 10.27 2.80
CA THR A 190 15.32 10.99 4.09
C THR A 190 16.72 11.01 4.72
N SER A 191 17.68 10.23 4.21
CA SER A 191 19.11 10.33 4.56
C SER A 191 19.80 11.56 3.96
N GLY A 192 19.14 12.28 3.06
CA GLY A 192 19.67 13.44 2.34
C GLY A 192 20.47 13.11 1.08
N THR A 193 20.65 11.82 0.76
CA THR A 193 21.31 11.38 -0.49
C THR A 193 20.29 10.77 -1.44
N PRO A 194 20.03 11.37 -2.62
CA PRO A 194 19.10 10.81 -3.60
C PRO A 194 19.53 9.42 -4.06
N VAL A 195 18.56 8.54 -4.22
CA VAL A 195 18.75 7.16 -4.69
C VAL A 195 18.29 7.07 -6.13
N VAL A 196 19.22 6.80 -7.05
CA VAL A 196 18.91 6.63 -8.48
C VAL A 196 18.88 5.15 -8.82
N ILE A 197 17.77 4.70 -9.40
CA ILE A 197 17.57 3.31 -9.80
C ILE A 197 17.27 3.23 -11.30
N PRO A 198 18.15 2.60 -12.10
CA PRO A 198 17.98 2.51 -13.54
C PRO A 198 17.07 1.35 -13.95
N ASN A 199 16.55 1.43 -15.18
CA ASN A 199 15.81 0.37 -15.86
C ASN A 199 14.51 -0.11 -15.16
N ILE A 200 13.84 0.77 -14.41
CA ILE A 200 12.50 0.47 -13.87
C ILE A 200 11.51 0.48 -15.02
N ALA A 201 10.82 -0.65 -15.22
CA ALA A 201 9.70 -0.75 -16.13
C ALA A 201 8.53 0.08 -15.62
N PHE A 202 7.98 0.94 -16.48
CA PHE A 202 6.90 1.85 -16.15
C PHE A 202 6.03 2.12 -17.37
N GLY A 203 4.79 2.53 -17.11
CA GLY A 203 3.86 3.01 -18.13
C GLY A 203 4.13 4.46 -18.50
N CYS A 204 4.48 4.71 -19.75
CA CYS A 204 4.55 6.05 -20.33
C CYS A 204 3.21 6.38 -20.99
N GLY A 205 2.29 6.96 -20.21
CA GLY A 205 0.88 7.10 -20.57
C GLY A 205 0.61 8.25 -21.54
N HIS A 206 0.15 7.92 -22.75
CA HIS A 206 -0.18 8.88 -23.82
C HIS A 206 -1.67 9.22 -23.88
N SER A 207 -2.53 8.42 -23.24
CA SER A 207 -3.92 8.75 -22.99
C SER A 207 -4.31 8.34 -21.58
N ASN A 208 -4.67 9.31 -20.76
CA ASN A 208 -4.99 9.11 -19.36
C ASN A 208 -6.23 9.94 -19.00
N GLY A 209 -7.20 9.32 -18.35
CA GLY A 209 -8.47 9.96 -18.04
C GLY A 209 -9.10 9.39 -16.79
N GLY A 210 -10.18 10.04 -16.33
CA GLY A 210 -10.90 9.66 -15.13
C GLY A 210 -10.83 10.72 -14.05
N LYS A 211 -10.68 10.29 -12.79
CA LYS A 211 -10.76 11.14 -11.60
C LYS A 211 -9.41 11.70 -11.13
N PHE A 212 -8.36 11.55 -11.93
CA PHE A 212 -7.06 12.14 -11.63
C PHE A 212 -7.16 13.66 -11.52
N GLU A 213 -6.56 14.20 -10.48
CA GLU A 213 -6.52 15.63 -10.22
C GLU A 213 -5.12 16.19 -10.53
N LYS A 214 -5.04 17.51 -10.66
CA LYS A 214 -3.87 18.20 -11.23
C LYS A 214 -2.52 18.00 -10.52
N TYR A 215 -2.50 17.61 -9.25
CA TYR A 215 -1.25 17.36 -8.52
C TYR A 215 -0.86 15.87 -8.48
N THR A 216 -1.69 14.98 -9.03
CA THR A 216 -1.41 13.55 -9.12
C THR A 216 -0.86 13.23 -10.49
N ASN A 217 0.45 12.98 -10.59
CA ASN A 217 1.16 12.81 -11.85
C ASN A 217 1.34 11.34 -12.25
N GLY A 218 0.56 10.44 -11.65
CA GLY A 218 0.63 9.00 -11.89
C GLY A 218 0.50 8.20 -10.61
N ILE A 219 0.87 6.92 -10.69
CA ILE A 219 0.80 5.96 -9.57
C ILE A 219 2.13 5.23 -9.47
N VAL A 220 2.56 4.98 -8.24
CA VAL A 220 3.63 4.04 -7.87
C VAL A 220 2.97 2.86 -7.18
N GLY A 221 2.86 1.75 -7.92
CA GLY A 221 2.30 0.51 -7.40
C GLY A 221 3.22 -0.16 -6.38
N LEU A 222 2.68 -0.43 -5.20
CA LEU A 222 3.28 -1.17 -4.09
C LEU A 222 2.62 -2.55 -3.90
N GLY A 223 1.77 -2.97 -4.85
CA GLY A 223 1.14 -4.28 -4.88
C GLY A 223 2.12 -5.44 -5.02
N ASN A 224 1.59 -6.65 -4.97
CA ASN A 224 2.34 -7.90 -5.01
C ASN A 224 2.64 -8.40 -6.44
N GLY A 225 2.12 -7.74 -7.47
CA GLY A 225 2.36 -8.11 -8.87
C GLY A 225 3.73 -7.69 -9.40
N GLN A 226 4.16 -8.30 -10.50
CA GLN A 226 5.54 -8.22 -11.00
C GLN A 226 6.01 -6.80 -11.38
N LEU A 227 5.09 -5.92 -11.77
CA LEU A 227 5.42 -4.53 -12.15
C LEU A 227 5.34 -3.53 -11.00
N SER A 228 5.07 -3.98 -9.77
CA SER A 228 5.21 -3.11 -8.60
C SER A 228 6.66 -2.70 -8.40
N ILE A 229 6.86 -1.50 -7.85
CA ILE A 229 8.22 -1.01 -7.59
C ILE A 229 8.96 -1.95 -6.63
N VAL A 230 8.25 -2.61 -5.71
CA VAL A 230 8.84 -3.53 -4.75
C VAL A 230 9.41 -4.78 -5.44
N ASN A 231 8.64 -5.39 -6.35
CA ASN A 231 9.08 -6.59 -7.07
C ASN A 231 10.16 -6.29 -8.11
N GLN A 232 10.04 -5.17 -8.83
CA GLN A 232 11.07 -4.75 -9.79
C GLN A 232 12.43 -4.51 -9.13
N LEU A 233 12.43 -4.10 -7.87
CA LEU A 233 13.63 -3.83 -7.09
C LEU A 233 14.08 -5.01 -6.22
N SER A 234 13.42 -6.17 -6.31
CA SER A 234 13.58 -7.27 -5.36
C SER A 234 15.05 -7.68 -5.14
N ASP A 235 15.87 -7.74 -6.20
CA ASP A 235 17.29 -8.09 -6.11
C ASP A 235 18.13 -7.02 -5.34
N THR A 236 17.67 -5.78 -5.30
CA THR A 236 18.35 -4.65 -4.67
C THR A 236 17.83 -4.39 -3.25
N ILE A 237 16.53 -4.59 -3.02
CA ILE A 237 15.85 -4.32 -1.73
C ILE A 237 15.42 -5.61 -1.02
N ASN A 238 15.87 -6.77 -1.47
CA ASN A 238 15.51 -8.09 -0.95
C ASN A 238 13.99 -8.33 -0.82
N GLY A 239 13.20 -7.78 -1.76
CA GLY A 239 11.75 -7.86 -1.77
C GLY A 239 11.06 -7.29 -0.53
N LYS A 240 11.68 -6.30 0.15
CA LYS A 240 11.19 -5.74 1.41
C LYS A 240 10.85 -4.27 1.30
N PHE A 241 9.66 -3.93 1.77
CA PHE A 241 9.26 -2.55 2.03
C PHE A 241 8.44 -2.47 3.32
N SER A 242 8.41 -1.29 3.94
CA SER A 242 7.61 -1.05 5.14
C SER A 242 7.14 0.39 5.16
N TYR A 243 6.07 0.66 5.89
CA TYR A 243 5.65 2.03 6.17
C TYR A 243 5.29 2.21 7.64
N CYS A 244 5.30 3.47 8.09
CA CYS A 244 4.78 3.87 9.39
C CYS A 244 3.88 5.08 9.18
N LEU A 245 2.58 4.89 9.35
CA LEU A 245 1.58 5.92 9.13
C LEU A 245 1.38 6.73 10.42
N VAL A 246 1.57 8.05 10.32
CA VAL A 246 1.36 8.96 11.45
C VAL A 246 -0.13 9.12 11.74
N PRO A 247 -0.52 9.44 12.98
CA PRO A 247 -1.92 9.67 13.33
C PRO A 247 -2.59 10.76 12.49
N VAL A 248 -3.89 10.65 12.28
CA VAL A 248 -4.70 11.68 11.61
C VAL A 248 -4.48 13.05 12.28
N GLY A 249 -4.16 14.05 11.46
CA GLY A 249 -3.94 15.42 11.93
C GLY A 249 -2.54 15.69 12.49
N ALA A 250 -1.64 14.70 12.49
CA ALA A 250 -0.23 14.93 12.81
C ALA A 250 0.38 15.93 11.82
N ASN A 251 1.18 16.86 12.35
CA ASN A 251 1.84 17.88 11.55
C ASN A 251 3.19 17.41 10.99
N MET A 252 3.20 16.25 10.34
CA MET A 252 4.38 15.67 9.70
C MET A 252 4.01 14.66 8.62
N THR A 253 5.00 14.25 7.82
CA THR A 253 4.87 13.17 6.85
C THR A 253 4.96 11.81 7.53
N SER A 254 4.28 10.82 6.95
CA SER A 254 4.56 9.41 7.22
C SER A 254 5.85 9.01 6.49
N LYS A 255 6.31 7.77 6.70
CA LYS A 255 7.49 7.25 6.00
C LYS A 255 7.20 5.92 5.33
N VAL A 256 7.79 5.70 4.16
CA VAL A 256 7.93 4.39 3.52
C VAL A 256 9.41 4.09 3.33
N SER A 257 9.80 2.85 3.62
CA SER A 257 11.18 2.37 3.59
C SER A 257 11.27 1.15 2.69
N PHE A 258 12.42 0.96 2.07
CA PHE A 258 12.74 -0.16 1.18
C PHE A 258 14.06 -0.80 1.63
N GLY A 259 14.19 -2.10 1.39
CA GLY A 259 15.45 -2.80 1.61
C GLY A 259 15.74 -3.04 3.08
N SER A 260 16.99 -2.82 3.48
CA SER A 260 17.41 -2.98 4.88
C SER A 260 16.69 -2.05 5.85
N ASN A 261 16.34 -0.83 5.42
CA ASN A 261 15.56 0.13 6.21
C ASN A 261 14.12 -0.35 6.47
N ALA A 262 13.62 -1.30 5.67
CA ALA A 262 12.27 -1.83 5.78
C ALA A 262 12.14 -3.01 6.76
N VAL A 263 13.24 -3.47 7.35
CA VAL A 263 13.22 -4.67 8.19
C VAL A 263 12.52 -4.39 9.52
N VAL A 264 11.37 -5.02 9.71
CA VAL A 264 10.61 -4.98 10.97
C VAL A 264 11.04 -6.14 11.86
N SER A 265 11.76 -5.82 12.93
CA SER A 265 12.30 -6.84 13.85
C SER A 265 12.35 -6.36 15.31
N GLY A 266 12.68 -7.29 16.20
CA GLY A 266 12.84 -7.06 17.63
C GLY A 266 11.62 -7.49 18.47
N PRO A 267 11.64 -7.19 19.79
CA PRO A 267 10.57 -7.56 20.70
C PRO A 267 9.23 -6.94 20.29
N GLY A 268 8.15 -7.72 20.44
CA GLY A 268 6.77 -7.27 20.18
C GLY A 268 6.37 -7.23 18.70
N VAL A 269 7.22 -7.67 17.78
CA VAL A 269 6.83 -7.87 16.37
C VAL A 269 5.88 -9.07 16.27
N GLN A 270 4.79 -8.87 15.54
CA GLN A 270 3.78 -9.86 15.23
C GLN A 270 3.80 -10.11 13.73
N THR A 271 3.88 -11.35 13.28
CA THR A 271 4.07 -11.68 11.86
C THR A 271 3.04 -12.69 11.38
N THR A 272 2.33 -12.35 10.32
CA THR A 272 1.34 -13.20 9.64
C THR A 272 1.80 -13.49 8.20
N PRO A 273 1.53 -14.67 7.66
CA PRO A 273 1.62 -14.86 6.21
C PRO A 273 0.62 -13.94 5.48
N PHE A 274 0.96 -13.57 4.26
CA PHE A 274 -0.01 -13.07 3.28
C PHE A 274 -0.20 -14.10 2.15
N TYR A 275 -1.33 -13.99 1.50
CA TYR A 275 -1.79 -14.90 0.46
C TYR A 275 -2.13 -14.14 -0.81
N THR A 276 -2.14 -14.89 -1.90
CA THR A 276 -2.49 -14.43 -3.24
C THR A 276 -3.65 -15.27 -3.74
N ARG A 277 -4.60 -14.69 -4.47
CA ARG A 277 -5.73 -15.43 -5.03
C ARG A 277 -5.53 -15.69 -6.53
N GLU A 278 -6.28 -16.65 -7.08
CA GLU A 278 -6.17 -17.02 -8.49
C GLU A 278 -6.68 -15.93 -9.44
N ASP A 279 -7.62 -15.09 -8.99
CA ASP A 279 -8.23 -14.02 -9.77
C ASP A 279 -7.34 -12.76 -9.88
N THR A 280 -6.40 -12.57 -8.94
CA THR A 280 -5.46 -11.45 -8.98
C THR A 280 -4.24 -11.69 -8.10
N ASP A 281 -3.06 -11.34 -8.62
CA ASP A 281 -1.79 -11.36 -7.90
C ASP A 281 -1.40 -10.03 -7.24
N THR A 282 -2.22 -8.99 -7.43
CA THR A 282 -1.94 -7.62 -7.00
C THR A 282 -2.04 -7.42 -5.48
N PHE A 283 -3.03 -8.05 -4.83
CA PHE A 283 -3.33 -7.76 -3.43
C PHE A 283 -2.57 -8.61 -2.44
N TYR A 284 -2.37 -8.04 -1.24
CA TYR A 284 -1.94 -8.76 -0.05
C TYR A 284 -3.18 -9.20 0.75
N TYR A 285 -3.54 -10.48 0.65
CA TYR A 285 -4.61 -11.04 1.48
C TYR A 285 -4.06 -11.57 2.80
N LEU A 286 -4.65 -11.18 3.92
CA LEU A 286 -4.39 -11.76 5.23
C LEU A 286 -5.53 -12.71 5.61
N ASN A 287 -5.28 -13.56 6.61
CA ASN A 287 -6.31 -14.41 7.19
C ASN A 287 -6.66 -13.91 8.59
N LEU A 288 -7.79 -13.22 8.71
CA LEU A 288 -8.38 -12.79 9.97
C LEU A 288 -9.20 -13.94 10.55
N GLU A 289 -8.85 -14.39 11.76
CA GLU A 289 -9.51 -15.51 12.43
C GLU A 289 -10.64 -15.01 13.34
N SER A 290 -10.39 -13.91 14.05
CA SER A 290 -11.36 -13.28 14.95
C SER A 290 -10.94 -11.85 15.32
N VAL A 291 -11.84 -11.12 15.95
CA VAL A 291 -11.53 -9.83 16.60
C VAL A 291 -12.03 -9.90 18.04
N SER A 292 -11.13 -9.61 18.99
CA SER A 292 -11.50 -9.49 20.39
C SER A 292 -11.89 -8.06 20.74
N VAL A 293 -12.96 -7.90 21.52
CA VAL A 293 -13.40 -6.64 22.14
C VAL A 293 -13.39 -6.85 23.65
N GLY A 294 -12.38 -6.29 24.33
CA GLY A 294 -12.10 -6.62 25.72
C GLY A 294 -11.81 -8.12 25.88
N ASN A 295 -12.68 -8.83 26.61
CA ASN A 295 -12.57 -10.28 26.82
C ASN A 295 -13.46 -11.11 25.89
N ALA A 296 -14.35 -10.46 25.12
CA ALA A 296 -15.21 -11.14 24.16
C ALA A 296 -14.44 -11.34 22.86
N ASN A 297 -14.61 -12.51 22.22
CA ASN A 297 -13.94 -12.85 20.97
C ASN A 297 -14.99 -13.17 19.90
N VAL A 298 -15.08 -12.32 18.87
CA VAL A 298 -16.00 -12.49 17.74
C VAL A 298 -15.26 -13.17 16.61
N LYS A 299 -15.68 -14.38 16.23
CA LYS A 299 -15.03 -15.15 15.16
C LYS A 299 -15.39 -14.60 13.79
N PHE A 300 -14.41 -14.53 12.91
CA PHE A 300 -14.63 -14.19 11.51
C PHE A 300 -15.11 -15.44 10.78
N ASP A 301 -16.42 -15.59 10.61
CA ASP A 301 -16.98 -16.72 9.89
C ASP A 301 -16.76 -16.55 8.39
N THR A 302 -16.05 -17.50 7.78
CA THR A 302 -15.78 -17.51 6.35
C THR A 302 -16.81 -18.28 5.56
N ASP A 303 -17.70 -19.05 6.20
CA ASP A 303 -18.57 -20.01 5.50
C ASP A 303 -19.60 -19.30 4.59
N ASP A 304 -20.08 -18.11 4.95
CA ASP A 304 -20.94 -17.27 4.08
C ASP A 304 -20.14 -16.51 3.01
N TYR A 305 -18.83 -16.41 3.17
CA TYR A 305 -17.91 -15.68 2.28
C TYR A 305 -17.18 -16.62 1.29
N ALA A 306 -17.17 -17.92 1.59
CA ALA A 306 -16.40 -18.95 0.89
C ALA A 306 -16.92 -19.29 -0.51
N GLU A 307 -18.19 -19.03 -0.84
CA GLU A 307 -18.68 -19.19 -2.22
C GLU A 307 -18.15 -18.10 -3.18
N LYS A 308 -17.69 -16.94 -2.64
CA LYS A 308 -17.16 -15.80 -3.41
C LYS A 308 -15.65 -15.61 -3.30
N ALA A 309 -15.03 -16.12 -2.23
CA ALA A 309 -13.58 -16.24 -2.14
C ALA A 309 -13.15 -17.53 -2.85
N SER A 310 -12.55 -17.38 -4.03
CA SER A 310 -11.78 -18.42 -4.72
C SER A 310 -11.00 -19.25 -3.69
N VAL A 311 -11.26 -20.57 -3.68
CA VAL A 311 -10.77 -21.57 -2.71
C VAL A 311 -9.30 -21.32 -2.33
N GLY A 312 -9.05 -20.82 -1.11
CA GLY A 312 -7.70 -20.52 -0.62
C GLY A 312 -7.68 -19.76 0.72
N ASN A 313 -6.51 -19.71 1.37
CA ASN A 313 -6.28 -18.91 2.58
C ASN A 313 -6.30 -17.41 2.22
N GLY A 314 -6.91 -16.58 3.06
CA GLY A 314 -6.92 -15.11 2.89
C GLY A 314 -8.33 -14.55 2.68
N ASN A 315 -8.86 -13.87 3.70
CA ASN A 315 -10.25 -13.40 3.76
C ASN A 315 -10.39 -11.86 3.87
N ILE A 316 -9.28 -11.15 4.04
CA ILE A 316 -9.25 -9.68 4.17
C ILE A 316 -8.05 -9.08 3.43
N ILE A 317 -8.23 -8.00 2.69
CA ILE A 317 -7.14 -7.26 2.03
C ILE A 317 -6.54 -6.29 3.03
N ILE A 318 -5.21 -6.24 3.18
CA ILE A 318 -4.54 -5.11 3.85
C ILE A 318 -4.21 -4.02 2.84
N ASP A 319 -4.70 -2.80 3.08
CA ASP A 319 -4.59 -1.73 2.10
C ASP A 319 -4.33 -0.36 2.75
N SER A 320 -3.18 0.25 2.46
CA SER A 320 -2.83 1.59 2.95
C SER A 320 -3.60 2.70 2.21
N GLY A 321 -4.13 2.40 1.02
CA GLY A 321 -4.90 3.34 0.22
C GLY A 321 -6.37 3.49 0.66
N THR A 322 -6.87 2.60 1.51
CA THR A 322 -8.24 2.63 2.04
C THR A 322 -8.22 3.15 3.48
N THR A 323 -8.94 4.24 3.78
CA THR A 323 -8.92 4.88 5.11
C THR A 323 -9.54 4.03 6.22
N ILE A 324 -10.81 3.66 6.09
CA ILE A 324 -11.58 2.93 7.11
C ILE A 324 -11.60 1.43 6.81
N THR A 325 -11.72 0.63 7.86
CA THR A 325 -11.84 -0.83 7.72
C THR A 325 -13.27 -1.22 7.35
N PHE A 326 -13.38 -2.13 6.36
CA PHE A 326 -14.63 -2.74 5.92
C PHE A 326 -14.62 -4.21 6.32
N VAL A 327 -15.70 -4.69 6.94
CA VAL A 327 -15.87 -6.11 7.29
C VAL A 327 -17.28 -6.58 6.95
N PRO A 328 -17.53 -7.89 6.75
CA PRO A 328 -18.86 -8.39 6.38
C PRO A 328 -19.95 -7.94 7.36
N SER A 329 -21.14 -7.62 6.84
CA SER A 329 -22.26 -7.06 7.63
C SER A 329 -22.58 -7.85 8.89
N GLU A 330 -22.64 -9.18 8.81
CA GLU A 330 -22.98 -10.03 9.97
C GLU A 330 -21.87 -10.03 11.03
N PHE A 331 -20.61 -10.07 10.59
CA PHE A 331 -19.46 -9.97 11.49
C PHE A 331 -19.40 -8.59 12.15
N TYR A 332 -19.68 -7.52 11.38
CA TYR A 332 -19.76 -6.16 11.89
C TYR A 332 -20.83 -6.03 12.97
N GLN A 333 -22.03 -6.58 12.74
CA GLN A 333 -23.12 -6.51 13.71
C GLN A 333 -22.74 -7.15 15.05
N GLN A 334 -22.08 -8.30 15.02
CA GLN A 334 -21.59 -8.96 16.24
C GLN A 334 -20.54 -8.11 16.96
N LEU A 335 -19.60 -7.51 16.22
CA LEU A 335 -18.62 -6.59 16.80
C LEU A 335 -19.27 -5.34 17.40
N GLU A 336 -20.24 -4.77 16.70
CA GLU A 336 -20.98 -3.59 17.16
C GLU A 336 -21.69 -3.89 18.48
N ASP A 337 -22.36 -5.03 18.60
CA ASP A 337 -23.08 -5.45 19.81
C ASP A 337 -22.12 -5.71 20.98
N GLU A 338 -20.99 -6.38 20.73
CA GLU A 338 -19.96 -6.59 21.75
C GLU A 338 -19.33 -5.26 22.21
N PHE A 339 -19.06 -4.34 21.28
CA PHE A 339 -18.51 -3.03 21.60
C PHE A 339 -19.49 -2.18 22.41
N LYS A 340 -20.77 -2.16 22.04
CA LYS A 340 -21.84 -1.51 22.81
C LYS A 340 -21.94 -2.08 24.23
N SER A 341 -21.82 -3.39 24.38
CA SER A 341 -21.91 -4.03 25.72
C SER A 341 -20.68 -3.74 26.59
N SER A 342 -19.52 -3.57 25.97
CA SER A 342 -18.24 -3.35 26.64
C SER A 342 -18.01 -1.88 27.02
N LEU A 343 -18.58 -0.94 26.25
CA LEU A 343 -18.43 0.48 26.48
C LEU A 343 -19.63 1.04 27.23
N SER A 344 -19.41 1.54 28.46
CA SER A 344 -20.45 2.17 29.29
C SER A 344 -20.82 3.59 28.84
N LEU A 345 -21.00 3.80 27.53
CA LEU A 345 -21.48 5.04 26.93
C LEU A 345 -22.81 4.77 26.21
N THR A 346 -23.66 5.79 26.11
CA THR A 346 -24.93 5.67 25.38
C THR A 346 -24.69 5.97 23.90
N PRO A 347 -25.00 5.05 22.97
CA PRO A 347 -24.89 5.32 21.55
C PRO A 347 -25.77 6.50 21.11
N ILE A 348 -25.29 7.29 20.15
CA ILE A 348 -26.04 8.39 19.54
C ILE A 348 -26.27 8.14 18.05
N GLU A 349 -27.40 8.65 17.54
CA GLU A 349 -27.68 8.64 16.12
C GLU A 349 -26.96 9.78 15.41
N THR A 350 -26.27 9.46 14.31
CA THR A 350 -25.59 10.45 13.46
C THR A 350 -26.21 10.44 12.06
N GLN A 351 -27.08 11.40 11.77
CA GLN A 351 -27.76 11.46 10.48
C GLN A 351 -26.79 11.58 9.31
N GLY A 352 -26.89 10.68 8.33
CA GLY A 352 -26.06 10.69 7.13
C GLY A 352 -24.59 10.33 7.37
N SER A 353 -24.27 9.76 8.54
CA SER A 353 -22.97 9.17 8.83
C SER A 353 -22.84 7.81 8.14
N VAL A 354 -21.62 7.47 7.71
CA VAL A 354 -21.30 6.10 7.26
C VAL A 354 -21.04 5.15 8.43
N PHE A 355 -20.83 5.69 9.63
CA PHE A 355 -20.53 4.93 10.83
C PHE A 355 -21.83 4.57 11.56
N SER A 356 -22.01 3.28 11.86
CA SER A 356 -23.20 2.76 12.53
C SER A 356 -23.19 2.99 14.04
N LEU A 357 -22.00 3.07 14.65
CA LEU A 357 -21.82 3.21 16.09
C LEU A 357 -21.04 4.47 16.45
N CYS A 358 -21.71 5.41 17.11
CA CYS A 358 -21.13 6.67 17.58
C CYS A 358 -21.56 6.99 19.01
N TYR A 359 -20.78 7.82 19.69
CA TYR A 359 -21.00 8.27 21.06
C TYR A 359 -20.67 9.75 21.20
N GLU A 360 -21.26 10.41 22.20
CA GLU A 360 -20.72 11.67 22.69
C GLU A 360 -19.35 11.44 23.33
N LYS A 361 -18.40 12.32 23.02
CA LYS A 361 -17.05 12.28 23.56
C LYS A 361 -17.05 12.87 24.97
N GLU A 362 -16.93 12.01 25.96
CA GLU A 362 -16.78 12.39 27.37
C GLU A 362 -15.30 12.56 27.74
N ASP A 363 -15.02 13.35 28.78
CA ASP A 363 -13.67 13.44 29.34
C ASP A 363 -13.22 12.07 29.89
N GLY A 364 -12.00 11.66 29.53
CA GLY A 364 -11.44 10.37 29.93
C GLY A 364 -12.12 9.16 29.26
N TYR A 365 -12.80 9.36 28.12
CA TYR A 365 -13.38 8.24 27.36
C TYR A 365 -12.32 7.20 26.97
N GLU A 366 -11.06 7.63 26.77
CA GLU A 366 -9.95 6.75 26.40
C GLU A 366 -9.76 5.59 27.37
N ASP A 367 -9.94 5.83 28.67
CA ASP A 367 -9.81 4.81 29.73
C ASP A 367 -11.01 3.82 29.74
N LYS A 368 -12.12 4.18 29.09
CA LYS A 368 -13.33 3.37 28.98
C LYS A 368 -13.34 2.50 27.73
N VAL A 369 -12.53 2.84 26.71
CA VAL A 369 -12.53 2.12 25.43
C VAL A 369 -11.98 0.70 25.66
N PRO A 370 -12.74 -0.36 25.32
CA PRO A 370 -12.23 -1.72 25.43
C PRO A 370 -11.07 -1.91 24.45
N THR A 371 -10.06 -2.68 24.87
CA THR A 371 -9.00 -3.11 23.96
C THR A 371 -9.62 -3.89 22.80
N VAL A 372 -9.29 -3.51 21.56
CA VAL A 372 -9.71 -4.23 20.36
C VAL A 372 -8.48 -4.87 19.74
N THR A 373 -8.53 -6.17 19.46
CA THR A 373 -7.40 -6.90 18.86
C THR A 373 -7.86 -7.68 17.64
N PHE A 374 -7.19 -7.45 16.51
CA PHE A 374 -7.36 -8.26 15.30
C PHE A 374 -6.45 -9.48 15.40
N HIS A 375 -7.04 -10.68 15.38
CA HIS A 375 -6.32 -11.94 15.45
C HIS A 375 -6.15 -12.50 14.04
N PHE A 376 -5.01 -12.23 13.43
CA PHE A 376 -4.60 -12.87 12.19
C PHE A 376 -3.89 -14.19 12.49
N THR A 377 -3.79 -15.06 11.49
CA THR A 377 -3.01 -16.30 11.63
C THR A 377 -1.56 -16.00 12.03
N GLY A 378 -1.22 -16.27 13.29
CA GLY A 378 0.12 -16.07 13.85
C GLY A 378 0.45 -14.64 14.30
N ALA A 379 -0.49 -13.69 14.25
CA ALA A 379 -0.25 -12.31 14.64
C ALA A 379 -1.46 -11.66 15.32
N ASP A 380 -1.22 -11.04 16.48
CA ASP A 380 -2.21 -10.22 17.19
C ASP A 380 -1.92 -8.74 17.00
N VAL A 381 -2.86 -8.00 16.39
CA VAL A 381 -2.74 -6.55 16.19
C VAL A 381 -3.69 -5.82 17.14
N GLU A 382 -3.14 -5.35 18.26
CA GLU A 382 -3.88 -4.62 19.30
C GLU A 382 -4.04 -3.14 18.94
N LEU A 383 -5.27 -2.68 18.76
CA LEU A 383 -5.56 -1.31 18.38
C LEU A 383 -5.39 -0.33 19.55
N GLY A 384 -4.79 0.83 19.28
CA GLY A 384 -4.88 1.98 20.17
C GLY A 384 -6.26 2.65 20.09
N VAL A 385 -6.59 3.52 21.05
CA VAL A 385 -7.89 4.22 21.08
C VAL A 385 -8.17 4.96 19.77
N SER A 386 -7.18 5.67 19.21
CA SER A 386 -7.31 6.39 17.94
C SER A 386 -7.36 5.50 16.70
N ASN A 387 -7.04 4.21 16.83
CA ASN A 387 -7.21 3.21 15.76
C ASN A 387 -8.60 2.54 15.84
N THR A 388 -9.27 2.62 17.01
CA THR A 388 -10.58 2.01 17.28
C THR A 388 -11.71 3.01 17.11
N LEU A 389 -11.61 4.17 17.76
CA LEU A 389 -12.59 5.25 17.73
C LEU A 389 -12.02 6.49 17.06
N LEU A 390 -12.82 7.10 16.19
CA LEU A 390 -12.45 8.26 15.40
C LEU A 390 -13.36 9.43 15.75
N GLU A 391 -12.79 10.60 16.05
CA GLU A 391 -13.57 11.82 16.30
C GLU A 391 -14.00 12.45 14.97
N VAL A 392 -15.23 12.16 14.54
CA VAL A 392 -15.76 12.51 13.20
C VAL A 392 -16.30 13.94 13.11
N GLN A 393 -16.66 14.51 14.25
CA GLN A 393 -17.02 15.91 14.45
C GLN A 393 -16.72 16.28 15.89
N GLU A 394 -16.76 17.58 16.22
CA GLU A 394 -16.48 18.04 17.57
C GLU A 394 -17.41 17.36 18.59
N GLY A 395 -16.79 16.66 19.55
CA GLY A 395 -17.52 15.99 20.61
C GLY A 395 -18.20 14.67 20.20
N VAL A 396 -17.95 14.13 19.01
CA VAL A 396 -18.53 12.83 18.58
C VAL A 396 -17.46 11.88 18.07
N ILE A 397 -17.42 10.71 18.69
CA ILE A 397 -16.50 9.61 18.37
C ILE A 397 -17.27 8.43 17.83
N CYS A 398 -16.79 7.81 16.75
CA CYS A 398 -17.43 6.67 16.10
C CYS A 398 -16.46 5.50 15.93
N LEU A 399 -16.99 4.28 15.92
CA LEU A 399 -16.22 3.08 15.59
C LEU A 399 -15.65 3.22 14.18
N SER A 400 -14.35 3.09 14.04
CA SER A 400 -13.60 3.31 12.78
C SER A 400 -13.65 2.10 11.81
N MET A 401 -14.67 1.25 11.99
CA MET A 401 -15.01 0.11 11.15
C MET A 401 -16.45 0.30 10.66
N VAL A 402 -16.72 -0.16 9.45
CA VAL A 402 -18.06 -0.10 8.84
C VAL A 402 -18.42 -1.43 8.19
N PRO A 403 -19.71 -1.76 8.05
CA PRO A 403 -20.12 -2.94 7.31
C PRO A 403 -19.81 -2.74 5.82
N ALA A 404 -19.19 -3.74 5.22
CA ALA A 404 -19.13 -3.91 3.77
C ALA A 404 -20.54 -4.22 3.25
N THR A 405 -20.92 -3.72 2.08
CA THR A 405 -22.16 -4.20 1.45
C THR A 405 -21.97 -5.65 0.99
N ASP A 406 -23.05 -6.43 0.82
CA ASP A 406 -22.98 -7.88 0.54
C ASP A 406 -22.25 -8.26 -0.77
N GLU A 407 -21.96 -7.26 -1.61
CA GLU A 407 -21.19 -7.36 -2.85
C GLU A 407 -19.69 -7.05 -2.66
N LEU A 408 -19.29 -6.49 -1.51
CA LEU A 408 -17.93 -6.07 -1.20
C LEU A 408 -17.26 -7.03 -0.20
N GLY A 409 -15.93 -7.07 -0.23
CA GLY A 409 -15.12 -7.83 0.72
C GLY A 409 -14.49 -7.04 1.83
N ALA A 410 -13.80 -7.78 2.69
CA ALA A 410 -13.17 -7.20 3.85
C ALA A 410 -11.87 -6.49 3.46
N ILE A 411 -11.66 -5.31 4.03
CA ILE A 411 -10.44 -4.51 3.88
C ILE A 411 -10.00 -4.04 5.26
N PHE A 412 -8.77 -4.35 5.64
CA PHE A 412 -8.07 -3.77 6.77
C PHE A 412 -7.46 -2.44 6.35
N GLY A 413 -8.14 -1.35 6.69
CA GLY A 413 -7.82 0.01 6.28
C GLY A 413 -6.67 0.66 7.07
N ASN A 414 -6.25 1.83 6.62
CA ASN A 414 -5.05 2.50 7.10
C ASN A 414 -5.18 3.10 8.51
N LEU A 415 -6.40 3.40 8.98
CA LEU A 415 -6.61 3.87 10.35
C LEU A 415 -6.17 2.84 11.38
N GLN A 416 -6.43 1.55 11.12
CA GLN A 416 -5.98 0.46 11.99
C GLN A 416 -4.49 0.13 11.84
N GLN A 417 -3.84 0.67 10.81
CA GLN A 417 -2.40 0.54 10.56
C GLN A 417 -1.57 1.72 11.10
N MET A 418 -2.21 2.83 11.52
CA MET A 418 -1.50 3.97 12.11
C MET A 418 -0.78 3.59 13.41
N ASN A 419 0.38 4.20 13.67
CA ASN A 419 1.25 3.85 14.80
C ASN A 419 1.67 2.38 14.83
N TYR A 420 1.77 1.78 13.65
CA TYR A 420 2.44 0.52 13.42
C TYR A 420 3.51 0.72 12.36
N LEU A 421 4.69 0.17 12.61
CA LEU A 421 5.63 -0.14 11.55
C LEU A 421 5.15 -1.43 10.89
N VAL A 422 4.56 -1.29 9.71
CA VAL A 422 3.99 -2.39 8.92
C VAL A 422 5.01 -2.77 7.84
N GLY A 423 5.58 -3.97 7.95
CA GLY A 423 6.61 -4.47 7.04
C GLY A 423 6.10 -5.60 6.17
N TYR A 424 6.45 -5.56 4.90
CA TYR A 424 6.15 -6.58 3.91
C TYR A 424 7.47 -7.24 3.49
N ASP A 425 7.50 -8.56 3.55
CA ASP A 425 8.56 -9.39 2.98
C ASP A 425 7.94 -10.28 1.91
N LEU A 426 8.13 -9.89 0.64
CA LEU A 426 7.54 -10.59 -0.51
C LEU A 426 8.27 -11.91 -0.81
N VAL A 427 9.51 -12.07 -0.34
CA VAL A 427 10.26 -13.33 -0.46
C VAL A 427 9.72 -14.36 0.53
N SER A 428 9.55 -13.95 1.78
CA SER A 428 9.01 -14.81 2.86
C SER A 428 7.48 -14.91 2.84
N LYS A 429 6.81 -14.08 2.02
CA LYS A 429 5.35 -13.94 1.94
C LYS A 429 4.69 -13.61 3.28
N THR A 430 5.24 -12.63 3.99
CA THR A 430 4.76 -12.24 5.32
C THR A 430 4.54 -10.75 5.46
N VAL A 431 3.57 -10.38 6.29
CA VAL A 431 3.39 -9.02 6.83
C VAL A 431 3.71 -9.03 8.32
N SER A 432 4.49 -8.06 8.76
CA SER A 432 4.88 -7.88 10.17
C SER A 432 4.35 -6.56 10.71
N PHE A 433 3.81 -6.59 11.93
CA PHE A 433 3.29 -5.44 12.65
C PHE A 433 4.13 -5.20 13.90
N LYS A 434 4.57 -3.96 14.08
CA LYS A 434 5.21 -3.52 15.32
C LYS A 434 4.62 -2.20 15.78
N LYS A 435 3.93 -2.22 16.92
CA LYS A 435 3.41 -1.01 17.56
C LYS A 435 4.56 -0.01 17.77
N SER A 436 4.43 1.16 17.18
CA SER A 436 5.52 2.15 17.06
C SER A 436 4.94 3.56 17.09
N ASP A 437 5.63 4.50 17.73
CA ASP A 437 5.30 5.91 17.57
C ASP A 437 5.86 6.39 16.21
N CYS A 438 5.00 6.42 15.19
CA CYS A 438 5.42 6.81 13.84
C CYS A 438 5.84 8.30 13.75
N THR A 439 5.58 9.10 14.79
CA THR A 439 6.04 10.51 14.84
C THR A 439 7.51 10.65 15.26
N GLN A 440 8.14 9.56 15.69
CA GLN A 440 9.52 9.54 16.19
C GLN A 440 10.50 8.77 15.27
N LEU A 441 10.02 8.26 14.13
CA LEU A 441 10.79 7.44 13.20
C LEU A 441 11.33 8.23 12.01
#